data_AF-A0A238UBE9-F1
#
_entry.id   AF-A0A238UBE9-F1
#
_cell.length_a   1.000
_cell.length_b   1.000
_cell.length_c   1.000
_cell.angle_alpha   90.00
_cell.angle_beta   90.00
_cell.angle_gamma   90.00
#
_symmetry.space_group_name_H-M   'P 1'
#
loop_
_entity.id
_entity.type
_entity.pdbx_description
1 polymer ?
#
loop_
_entity_poly.entity_id
_entity_poly.type
_entity_poly.pdbx_seq_one_letter_code
_entity_poly.pdbx_strand_id
1 'polypeptide(L)'
;MINIFKIREFVEKAHNKSGKEFDKSLLKQSITNKNSIGTAKIGRTHLGTPFFMDVEIDKTRLPNEPLLTFSTQKRIIQTVVVGSQNRGTVKELISANDFKIKIEGVCIEPGKREYPVNQVNQIIALCQKQEALEFNNELGELLGIKKIVITGYNIDKMQGQPYSQRYSIDAISDDDFYAELNNREKQNVLS
;
A
#
# COMPACT_ATOMS: atom_id res chain seq x y z
N MET A 1 16.46 -5.11 -50.23
CA MET A 1 16.13 -3.66 -50.19
C MET A 1 14.71 -3.52 -49.63
N ILE A 2 14.56 -3.01 -48.41
CA ILE A 2 13.25 -2.84 -47.77
C ILE A 2 12.64 -1.55 -48.29
N ASN A 3 11.51 -1.65 -48.98
CA ASN A 3 10.81 -0.51 -49.55
C ASN A 3 10.05 0.20 -48.42
N ILE A 4 10.55 1.34 -47.97
CA ILE A 4 9.93 2.13 -46.89
C ILE A 4 8.73 2.88 -47.48
N PHE A 5 7.52 2.39 -47.19
CA PHE A 5 6.27 3.03 -47.61
C PHE A 5 6.11 4.40 -46.93
N LYS A 6 6.39 5.48 -47.67
CA LYS A 6 6.15 6.86 -47.22
C LYS A 6 4.73 7.30 -47.57
N ILE A 7 3.79 6.97 -46.68
CA ILE A 7 2.33 7.23 -46.84
C ILE A 7 2.02 8.69 -47.21
N ARG A 8 2.79 9.67 -46.71
CA ARG A 8 2.57 11.10 -46.97
C ARG A 8 2.70 11.48 -48.44
N GLU A 9 3.70 10.93 -49.14
CA GLU A 9 3.97 11.26 -50.55
C GLU A 9 2.80 10.79 -51.46
N PHE A 10 2.13 9.70 -51.08
CA PHE A 10 0.95 9.20 -51.78
C PHE A 10 -0.29 10.06 -51.56
N VAL A 11 -0.52 10.51 -50.33
CA VAL A 11 -1.68 11.35 -49.97
C VAL A 11 -1.58 12.73 -50.62
N GLU A 12 -0.37 13.29 -50.67
CA GLU A 12 -0.10 14.57 -51.31
C GLU A 12 -0.34 14.51 -52.82
N LYS A 13 0.06 13.41 -53.48
CA LYS A 13 -0.19 13.15 -54.90
C LYS A 13 -1.67 12.94 -55.24
N ALA A 14 -2.45 12.37 -54.31
CA ALA A 14 -3.87 12.06 -54.54
C ALA A 14 -4.80 13.26 -54.31
N HIS A 15 -4.51 14.13 -53.33
CA HIS A 15 -5.45 15.15 -52.88
C HIS A 15 -4.93 16.58 -52.99
N ASN A 16 -3.73 16.79 -53.57
CA ASN A 16 -3.10 18.10 -53.81
C ASN A 16 -3.11 19.03 -52.57
N LYS A 17 -3.18 18.43 -51.37
CA LYS A 17 -3.23 19.08 -50.07
C LYS A 17 -2.37 18.26 -49.11
N SER A 18 -1.28 18.85 -48.65
CA SER A 18 -0.48 18.31 -47.57
C SER A 18 -1.04 18.84 -46.25
N GLY A 19 -1.58 17.95 -45.42
CA GLY A 19 -2.04 18.33 -44.07
C GLY A 19 -0.84 18.77 -43.23
N LYS A 20 -0.98 19.85 -42.45
CA LYS A 20 0.04 20.24 -41.46
C LYS A 20 0.36 19.04 -40.57
N GLU A 21 1.63 18.87 -40.22
CA GLU A 21 2.02 17.79 -39.30
C GLU A 21 1.20 17.88 -38.02
N PHE A 22 0.69 16.73 -37.55
CA PHE A 22 0.01 16.67 -36.25
C PHE A 22 0.95 17.23 -35.18
N ASP A 23 0.52 18.27 -34.47
CA ASP A 23 1.33 18.90 -33.46
C ASP A 23 1.48 17.95 -32.26
N LYS A 24 2.63 17.27 -32.21
CA LYS A 24 2.99 16.33 -31.15
C LYS A 24 3.10 17.02 -29.78
N SER A 25 3.08 18.36 -29.72
CA SER A 25 2.98 19.12 -28.47
C SER A 25 1.70 18.82 -27.69
N LEU A 26 0.60 18.48 -28.37
CA LEU A 26 -0.68 18.07 -27.75
C LEU A 26 -0.59 16.70 -27.06
N LEU A 27 0.33 15.84 -27.49
CA LEU A 27 0.67 14.57 -26.81
C LEU A 27 1.60 14.79 -25.61
N LYS A 28 2.21 15.97 -25.47
CA LYS A 28 2.99 16.37 -24.28
C LYS A 28 2.08 16.98 -23.21
N GLN A 29 0.90 16.39 -22.96
CA GLN A 29 0.26 16.60 -21.66
C GLN A 29 1.17 15.98 -20.61
N SER A 30 2.02 16.85 -20.06
CA SER A 30 2.81 16.63 -18.86
C SER A 30 1.96 15.92 -17.82
N ILE A 31 2.38 14.72 -17.43
CA ILE A 31 1.91 13.99 -16.23
C ILE A 31 2.27 14.78 -14.94
N THR A 32 2.73 16.02 -15.04
CA THR A 32 3.28 16.77 -13.92
C THR A 32 2.40 17.96 -13.57
N ASN A 33 1.19 17.68 -13.07
CA ASN A 33 0.68 18.48 -11.97
C ASN A 33 1.06 17.76 -10.69
N LYS A 34 2.22 18.11 -10.13
CA LYS A 34 2.70 17.64 -8.81
C LYS A 34 1.70 17.91 -7.67
N ASN A 35 0.71 18.78 -7.90
CA ASN A 35 -0.21 19.25 -6.88
C ASN A 35 -1.69 18.85 -7.13
N SER A 36 -2.03 18.12 -8.20
CA SER A 36 -3.41 17.65 -8.42
C SER A 36 -3.65 16.21 -7.93
N ILE A 37 -2.61 15.55 -7.44
CA ILE A 37 -2.66 14.26 -6.76
C ILE A 37 -2.17 14.56 -5.35
N GLY A 38 -3.09 15.06 -4.50
CA GLY A 38 -2.78 15.67 -3.22
C GLY A 38 -1.82 14.81 -2.39
N THR A 39 -0.68 15.39 -1.98
CA THR A 39 0.29 14.85 -0.99
C THR A 39 0.61 13.36 -1.05
N ALA A 40 0.34 12.68 -2.16
CA ALA A 40 0.82 11.34 -2.39
C ALA A 40 2.34 11.47 -2.44
N LYS A 41 3.05 10.88 -1.49
CA LYS A 41 4.48 10.62 -1.60
C LYS A 41 4.63 9.70 -2.81
N ILE A 42 4.80 10.33 -3.97
CA ILE A 42 5.14 9.66 -5.23
C ILE A 42 6.58 9.20 -5.06
N GLY A 43 6.78 8.05 -4.43
CA GLY A 43 7.98 7.28 -4.67
C GLY A 43 8.02 6.88 -6.14
N ARG A 44 9.21 6.55 -6.63
CA ARG A 44 9.37 5.84 -7.91
C ARG A 44 9.62 4.38 -7.60
N THR A 45 8.89 3.48 -8.26
CA THR A 45 9.25 2.06 -8.21
C THR A 45 10.62 1.88 -8.86
N HIS A 46 11.21 0.70 -8.73
CA HIS A 46 12.35 0.30 -9.56
C HIS A 46 12.01 0.32 -11.07
N LEU A 47 10.74 0.49 -11.45
CA LEU A 47 10.23 0.67 -12.82
C LEU A 47 10.05 2.15 -13.23
N GLY A 48 10.31 3.10 -12.33
CA GLY A 48 10.12 4.53 -12.58
C GLY A 48 8.66 5.01 -12.62
N THR A 49 7.70 4.10 -12.42
CA THR A 49 6.27 4.42 -12.35
C THR A 49 5.99 5.16 -11.05
N PRO A 50 5.28 6.31 -11.08
CA PRO A 50 4.78 6.95 -9.88
C PRO A 50 3.71 6.05 -9.26
N PHE A 51 3.75 5.88 -7.95
CA PHE A 51 2.76 5.07 -7.26
C PHE A 51 2.33 5.71 -5.96
N PHE A 52 1.25 5.17 -5.40
CA PHE A 52 0.52 5.71 -4.28
C PHE A 52 0.63 4.76 -3.08
N MET A 53 0.90 5.30 -1.89
CA MET A 53 0.93 4.57 -0.61
C MET A 53 1.97 3.44 -0.52
N ASP A 54 3.26 3.79 -0.61
CA ASP A 54 4.36 2.84 -0.37
C ASP A 54 4.26 2.18 1.00
N VAL A 55 4.80 0.97 1.11
CA VAL A 55 4.86 0.23 2.38
C VAL A 55 6.31 -0.06 2.73
N GLU A 56 6.73 0.51 3.85
CA GLU A 56 8.03 0.29 4.43
C GLU A 56 7.85 -0.26 5.85
N ILE A 57 8.51 -1.39 6.12
CA ILE A 57 8.51 -2.05 7.41
C ILE A 57 9.96 -2.15 7.87
N ASP A 58 10.28 -1.55 9.01
CA ASP A 58 11.62 -1.51 9.59
C ASP A 58 12.71 -1.20 8.53
N LYS A 59 12.52 -0.05 7.86
CA LYS A 59 13.39 0.48 6.80
C LYS A 59 13.51 -0.39 5.55
N THR A 60 12.71 -1.45 5.47
CA THR A 60 12.68 -2.37 4.35
C THR A 60 11.43 -2.11 3.54
N ARG A 61 11.63 -1.64 2.30
CA ARG A 61 10.53 -1.41 1.37
C ARG A 61 10.02 -2.73 0.79
N LEU A 62 8.71 -2.94 0.84
CA LEU A 62 8.11 -4.15 0.29
C LEU A 62 8.12 -4.15 -1.26
N PRO A 63 8.29 -5.32 -1.90
CA PRO A 63 8.34 -5.40 -3.35
C PRO A 63 6.95 -5.19 -3.97
N ASN A 64 6.93 -4.48 -5.09
CA ASN A 64 5.78 -4.37 -6.00
C ASN A 64 4.45 -4.04 -5.28
N GLU A 65 4.38 -2.85 -4.69
CA GLU A 65 3.16 -2.21 -4.16
C GLU A 65 2.15 -3.18 -3.57
N PRO A 66 2.37 -3.61 -2.32
CA PRO A 66 1.44 -4.53 -1.69
C PRO A 66 0.10 -3.84 -1.41
N LEU A 67 -0.95 -4.63 -1.51
CA LEU A 67 -2.31 -4.28 -1.12
C LEU A 67 -2.40 -4.34 0.40
N LEU A 68 -2.92 -3.27 1.00
CA LEU A 68 -3.13 -3.18 2.44
C LEU A 68 -4.62 -3.25 2.78
N THR A 69 -4.95 -4.08 3.77
CA THR A 69 -6.27 -4.10 4.40
C THR A 69 -6.11 -3.85 5.89
N PHE A 70 -6.75 -2.79 6.39
CA PHE A 70 -6.85 -2.50 7.82
C PHE A 70 -8.24 -2.87 8.32
N SER A 71 -8.31 -3.64 9.39
CA SER A 71 -9.59 -4.04 10.00
C SER A 71 -9.51 -3.95 11.52
N THR A 72 -10.53 -3.37 12.15
CA THR A 72 -10.67 -3.34 13.60
C THR A 72 -12.11 -3.69 13.96
N GLN A 73 -12.30 -4.24 15.14
CA GLN A 73 -13.62 -4.55 15.68
C GLN A 73 -13.78 -3.85 17.04
N LYS A 74 -14.86 -3.11 17.21
CA LYS A 74 -15.19 -2.51 18.52
C LYS A 74 -15.71 -3.58 19.45
N ARG A 75 -15.24 -3.59 20.70
CA ARG A 75 -15.79 -4.46 21.73
C ARG A 75 -16.94 -3.75 22.45
N ILE A 76 -18.17 -4.19 22.18
CA ILE A 76 -19.40 -3.61 22.74
C ILE A 76 -20.17 -4.72 23.45
N ILE A 77 -20.40 -4.57 24.76
CA ILE A 77 -21.30 -5.44 25.52
C ILE A 77 -22.70 -4.85 25.49
N GLN A 78 -23.70 -5.70 25.28
CA GLN A 78 -25.10 -5.31 25.29
C GLN A 78 -25.80 -6.03 26.42
N THR A 79 -26.22 -5.27 27.43
CA THR A 79 -26.90 -5.83 28.61
C THR A 79 -28.38 -5.50 28.53
N VAL A 80 -29.21 -6.53 28.70
CA VAL A 80 -30.67 -6.36 28.79
C VAL A 80 -31.00 -5.90 30.20
N VAL A 81 -31.78 -4.83 30.33
CA VAL A 81 -32.21 -4.30 31.63
C VAL A 81 -33.41 -5.10 32.13
N VAL A 82 -33.25 -5.81 33.24
CA VAL A 82 -34.32 -6.58 33.87
C VAL A 82 -35.38 -5.61 34.41
N GLY A 83 -36.65 -5.83 34.06
CA GLY A 83 -37.77 -4.98 34.50
C GLY A 83 -38.07 -3.77 33.61
N SER A 84 -37.29 -3.53 32.55
CA SER A 84 -37.63 -2.52 31.54
C SER A 84 -38.76 -3.03 30.64
N GLN A 85 -39.89 -2.32 30.60
CA GLN A 85 -40.94 -2.56 29.59
C GLN A 85 -40.62 -1.91 28.22
N ASN A 86 -39.56 -1.10 28.17
CA ASN A 86 -39.12 -0.43 26.95
C ASN A 86 -38.18 -1.34 26.15
N ARG A 87 -38.34 -1.31 24.82
CA ARG A 87 -37.48 -2.05 23.88
C ARG A 87 -36.11 -1.37 23.78
N GLY A 88 -35.14 -1.81 24.59
CA GLY A 88 -33.76 -1.29 24.55
C GLY A 88 -32.76 -2.13 25.35
N THR A 89 -31.49 -2.09 24.94
CA THR A 89 -30.34 -2.64 25.69
C THR A 89 -29.36 -1.52 26.01
N VAL A 90 -28.70 -1.62 27.17
CA VAL A 90 -27.57 -0.74 27.51
C VAL A 90 -26.35 -1.23 26.74
N LYS A 91 -25.69 -0.33 26.00
CA LYS A 91 -24.48 -0.62 25.23
C LYS A 91 -23.27 -0.05 25.96
N GLU A 92 -22.37 -0.92 26.40
CA GLU A 92 -21.11 -0.56 27.02
C GLU A 92 -19.98 -0.68 26.00
N LEU A 93 -19.29 0.42 25.72
CA LEU A 93 -18.12 0.43 24.86
C LEU A 93 -16.90 0.17 25.73
N ILE A 94 -16.23 -0.98 25.54
CA ILE A 94 -15.17 -1.40 26.48
C ILE A 94 -13.79 -1.04 25.97
N SER A 95 -13.49 -1.36 24.72
CA SER A 95 -12.20 -1.05 24.12
C SER A 95 -12.29 -0.97 22.60
N ALA A 96 -11.48 -0.10 22.03
CA ALA A 96 -11.02 -0.27 20.66
C ALA A 96 -10.02 -1.44 20.68
N ASN A 97 -10.23 -2.45 19.84
CA ASN A 97 -9.24 -3.50 19.65
C ASN A 97 -8.18 -3.02 18.66
N ASP A 98 -7.01 -3.65 18.71
CA ASP A 98 -5.92 -3.40 17.78
C ASP A 98 -6.38 -3.56 16.32
N PHE A 99 -5.74 -2.82 15.43
CA PHE A 99 -5.94 -3.00 14.00
C PHE A 99 -5.26 -4.28 13.54
N LYS A 100 -6.03 -5.16 12.93
CA LYS A 100 -5.51 -6.25 12.12
C LYS A 100 -5.17 -5.71 10.74
N ILE A 101 -3.94 -5.96 10.33
CA ILE A 101 -3.34 -5.45 9.10
C ILE A 101 -3.00 -6.66 8.24
N LYS A 102 -3.57 -6.73 7.04
CA LYS A 102 -3.23 -7.73 6.05
C LYS A 102 -2.49 -7.07 4.90
N ILE A 103 -1.33 -7.61 4.58
CA ILE A 103 -0.45 -7.11 3.51
C ILE A 103 -0.33 -8.20 2.46
N GLU A 104 -0.76 -7.94 1.23
CA GLU A 104 -0.73 -8.92 0.14
C GLU A 104 0.06 -8.35 -1.03
N GLY A 105 1.06 -9.09 -1.51
CA GLY A 105 1.92 -8.61 -2.60
C GLY A 105 2.44 -9.74 -3.47
N VAL A 106 3.22 -9.36 -4.48
CA VAL A 106 3.83 -10.30 -5.42
C VAL A 106 5.28 -9.90 -5.66
N CYS A 107 6.22 -10.79 -5.34
CA CYS A 107 7.62 -10.66 -5.73
C CYS A 107 7.78 -10.94 -7.22
N ILE A 108 8.45 -10.04 -7.94
CA ILE A 108 8.81 -10.17 -9.35
C ILE A 108 10.14 -9.44 -9.56
N GLU A 109 11.11 -10.07 -10.22
CA GLU A 109 12.31 -9.38 -10.72
C GLU A 109 12.08 -8.92 -12.17
N PRO A 110 11.93 -7.62 -12.43
CA PRO A 110 11.67 -7.15 -13.79
C PRO A 110 12.87 -7.33 -14.69
N GLY A 111 12.60 -7.68 -15.95
CA GLY A 111 13.63 -7.91 -16.96
C GLY A 111 14.32 -9.28 -16.86
N LYS A 112 14.07 -10.06 -15.80
CA LYS A 112 14.55 -11.43 -15.68
C LYS A 112 13.39 -12.41 -15.72
N ARG A 113 13.59 -13.53 -16.43
CA ARG A 113 12.68 -14.68 -16.43
C ARG A 113 13.19 -15.69 -15.41
N GLU A 114 13.32 -15.24 -14.17
CA GLU A 114 13.87 -16.01 -13.06
C GLU A 114 12.98 -15.86 -11.84
N TYR A 115 13.01 -16.86 -10.96
CA TYR A 115 12.28 -16.79 -9.71
C TYR A 115 12.94 -15.74 -8.78
N PRO A 116 12.16 -14.84 -8.15
CA PRO A 116 12.69 -13.71 -7.38
C PRO A 116 13.19 -14.13 -5.98
N VAL A 117 14.23 -14.96 -5.93
CA VAL A 117 14.78 -15.53 -4.69
C VAL A 117 15.15 -14.45 -3.67
N ASN A 118 15.76 -13.35 -4.13
CA ASN A 118 16.23 -12.28 -3.25
C ASN A 118 15.07 -11.59 -2.52
N GLN A 119 14.00 -11.26 -3.25
CA GLN A 119 12.82 -10.60 -2.68
C GLN A 119 12.08 -11.52 -1.71
N VAL A 120 11.95 -12.81 -2.05
CA VAL A 120 11.31 -13.80 -1.18
C VAL A 120 12.11 -13.98 0.12
N ASN A 121 13.43 -14.08 0.05
CA ASN A 121 14.28 -14.19 1.23
C ASN A 121 14.21 -12.93 2.12
N GLN A 122 14.13 -11.74 1.52
CA GLN A 122 13.94 -10.49 2.26
C GLN A 122 12.62 -10.47 3.04
N ILE A 123 11.53 -10.93 2.43
CA ILE A 123 10.23 -11.03 3.11
C ILE A 123 10.28 -12.04 4.25
N ILE A 124 10.88 -13.21 4.03
CA ILE A 124 11.02 -14.23 5.07
C ILE A 124 11.83 -13.69 6.25
N ALA A 125 12.97 -13.06 5.98
CA ALA A 125 13.80 -12.46 7.01
C ALA A 125 13.07 -11.36 7.80
N LEU A 126 12.27 -10.55 7.12
CA LEU A 126 11.41 -9.54 7.74
C LEU A 126 10.35 -10.16 8.65
N CYS A 127 9.68 -11.22 8.18
CA CYS A 127 8.65 -11.92 8.95
C CYS A 127 9.21 -12.74 10.13
N GLN A 128 10.50 -13.07 10.13
CA GLN A 128 11.17 -13.80 11.22
C GLN A 128 11.52 -12.91 12.43
N LYS A 129 11.46 -11.58 12.29
CA LYS A 129 11.72 -10.66 13.40
C LYS A 129 10.61 -10.77 14.44
N GLN A 130 10.99 -11.06 15.68
CA GLN A 130 10.07 -11.24 16.81
C GLN A 130 9.97 -9.96 17.67
N GLU A 131 9.75 -8.83 17.01
CA GLU A 131 9.68 -7.53 17.67
C GLU A 131 8.63 -6.63 17.00
N ALA A 132 8.26 -5.54 17.67
CA ALA A 132 7.43 -4.51 17.08
C ALA A 132 8.25 -3.73 16.04
N LEU A 133 7.81 -3.80 14.79
CA LEU A 133 8.49 -3.19 13.64
C LEU A 133 7.89 -1.82 13.35
N GLU A 134 8.74 -0.87 12.98
CA GLU A 134 8.29 0.44 12.49
C GLU A 134 7.50 0.25 11.19
N PHE A 135 6.30 0.83 11.13
CA PHE A 135 5.41 0.76 9.98
C PHE A 135 5.22 2.14 9.38
N ASN A 136 5.66 2.31 8.14
CA ASN A 136 5.56 3.57 7.43
C ASN A 136 4.69 3.37 6.18
N ASN A 137 3.49 3.93 6.25
CA ASN A 137 2.52 3.98 5.17
C ASN A 137 1.57 5.16 5.39
N GLU A 138 1.13 5.82 4.32
CA GLU A 138 0.26 7.00 4.42
C GLU A 138 -1.09 6.70 5.07
N LEU A 139 -1.71 5.56 4.76
CA LEU A 139 -2.97 5.16 5.40
C LEU A 139 -2.74 4.71 6.83
N GLY A 140 -1.64 4.00 7.10
CA GLY A 140 -1.24 3.62 8.45
C GLY A 140 -1.09 4.84 9.36
N GLU A 141 -0.38 5.86 8.88
CA GLU A 141 -0.17 7.13 9.59
C GLU A 141 -1.49 7.87 9.84
N LEU A 142 -2.40 7.89 8.85
CA LEU A 142 -3.74 8.47 9.01
C LEU A 142 -4.58 7.74 10.07
N LEU A 143 -4.40 6.42 10.19
CA LEU A 143 -5.06 5.58 11.20
C LEU A 143 -4.35 5.63 12.57
N GLY A 144 -3.23 6.36 12.69
CA GLY A 144 -2.43 6.46 13.90
C GLY A 144 -1.49 5.27 14.15
N ILE A 145 -1.36 4.36 13.21
CA ILE A 145 -0.56 3.14 13.33
C ILE A 145 0.89 3.46 12.97
N LYS A 146 1.80 3.34 13.95
CA LYS A 146 3.25 3.59 13.77
C LYS A 146 4.09 2.34 13.91
N LYS A 147 3.63 1.35 14.67
CA LYS A 147 4.31 0.08 14.88
C LYS A 147 3.34 -1.07 14.62
N ILE A 148 3.89 -2.17 14.15
CA ILE A 148 3.15 -3.40 13.89
C ILE A 148 3.93 -4.60 14.39
N VAL A 149 3.22 -5.64 14.80
CA VAL A 149 3.79 -6.95 15.14
C VAL A 149 3.29 -7.94 14.11
N ILE A 150 4.22 -8.65 13.45
CA ILE A 150 3.87 -9.69 12.49
C ILE A 150 3.42 -10.93 13.27
N THR A 151 2.23 -11.42 12.94
CA THR A 151 1.62 -12.60 13.58
C THR A 151 1.72 -13.85 12.71
N GLY A 152 1.79 -13.68 11.39
CA GLY A 152 1.93 -14.78 10.45
C GLY A 152 2.23 -14.31 9.04
N TYR A 153 2.66 -15.24 8.19
CA TYR A 153 2.85 -14.99 6.76
C TYR A 153 2.58 -16.27 5.96
N ASN A 154 2.13 -16.12 4.71
CA ASN A 154 1.95 -17.22 3.78
C ASN A 154 2.67 -16.92 2.46
N ILE A 155 3.30 -17.96 1.91
CA ILE A 155 3.90 -17.95 0.57
C ILE A 155 3.03 -18.87 -0.30
N ASP A 156 2.23 -18.27 -1.19
CA ASP A 156 1.19 -19.00 -1.93
C ASP A 156 1.76 -19.84 -3.08
N LYS A 157 1.01 -20.87 -3.49
CA LYS A 157 1.37 -21.69 -4.65
C LYS A 157 1.16 -20.91 -5.95
N MET A 158 2.19 -20.86 -6.79
CA MET A 158 2.17 -20.18 -8.09
C MET A 158 1.88 -21.20 -9.20
N GLN A 159 0.62 -21.58 -9.39
CA GLN A 159 0.26 -22.44 -10.53
C GLN A 159 0.29 -21.63 -11.83
N GLY A 160 1.14 -22.03 -12.78
CA GLY A 160 1.19 -21.44 -14.12
C GLY A 160 1.96 -20.12 -14.25
N GLN A 161 2.65 -19.66 -13.20
CA GLN A 161 3.49 -18.46 -13.24
C GLN A 161 4.88 -18.72 -12.63
N PRO A 162 5.90 -19.06 -13.44
CA PRO A 162 7.21 -19.50 -12.93
C PRO A 162 8.12 -18.38 -12.39
N TYR A 163 7.80 -17.10 -12.64
CA TYR A 163 8.68 -15.95 -12.37
C TYR A 163 8.10 -14.95 -11.37
N SER A 164 7.05 -15.33 -10.67
CA SER A 164 6.41 -14.51 -9.66
C SER A 164 6.19 -15.34 -8.40
N GLN A 165 6.17 -14.68 -7.24
CA GLN A 165 5.82 -15.31 -5.97
C GLN A 165 4.86 -14.41 -5.19
N ARG A 166 3.63 -14.88 -4.97
CA ARG A 166 2.64 -14.19 -4.14
C ARG A 166 2.92 -14.46 -2.67
N TYR A 167 2.75 -13.44 -1.85
CA TYR A 167 2.86 -13.53 -0.40
C TYR A 167 1.71 -12.79 0.28
N SER A 168 1.37 -13.24 1.49
CA SER A 168 0.52 -12.51 2.41
C SER A 168 1.17 -12.44 3.78
N ILE A 169 1.03 -11.32 4.48
CA ILE A 169 1.54 -11.08 5.83
C ILE A 169 0.35 -10.61 6.67
N ASP A 170 0.18 -11.25 7.82
CA ASP A 170 -0.81 -10.90 8.82
C ASP A 170 -0.10 -10.24 10.00
N ALA A 171 -0.50 -9.02 10.33
CA ALA A 171 0.08 -8.22 11.39
C ALA A 171 -0.99 -7.56 12.26
N ILE A 172 -0.60 -7.14 13.46
CA ILE A 172 -1.44 -6.39 14.40
C ILE A 172 -0.74 -5.07 14.72
N SER A 173 -1.50 -3.97 14.84
CA SER A 173 -0.96 -2.69 15.29
C SER A 173 -0.48 -2.77 16.73
N ASP A 174 0.62 -2.09 17.03
CA ASP A 174 1.13 -1.96 18.38
C ASP A 174 1.32 -0.47 18.72
N ASP A 175 1.02 -0.13 19.97
CA ASP A 175 1.14 1.21 20.51
C ASP A 175 2.17 1.22 21.65
N ASP A 176 3.05 2.21 21.65
CA ASP A 176 4.14 2.29 22.65
C ASP A 176 3.59 2.76 24.00
N PHE A 177 3.19 1.81 24.85
CA PHE A 177 2.54 2.06 26.14
C PHE A 177 3.31 3.05 27.03
N TYR A 178 4.65 2.97 27.05
CA TYR A 178 5.47 3.84 27.89
C TYR A 178 5.49 5.29 27.41
N ALA A 179 5.32 5.52 26.10
CA ALA A 179 5.24 6.88 25.55
C ALA A 179 3.97 7.59 26.03
N GLU A 180 2.85 6.87 26.18
CA GLU A 180 1.61 7.43 26.69
C GLU A 180 1.71 7.87 28.16
N LEU A 181 2.32 7.05 29.01
CA LEU A 181 2.49 7.36 30.44
C LEU A 181 3.27 8.66 30.64
N ASN A 182 4.41 8.79 29.96
CA ASN A 182 5.24 10.00 30.02
C ASN A 182 4.48 11.26 29.54
N ASN A 183 3.61 11.12 28.53
CA ASN A 183 2.80 12.24 28.04
C ASN A 183 1.72 12.65 29.04
N ARG A 184 1.09 11.69 29.73
CA ARG A 184 0.10 11.97 30.79
C ARG A 184 0.76 12.63 32.00
N GLU A 185 1.94 12.17 32.41
CA GLU A 185 2.70 12.78 33.51
C GLU A 185 3.05 14.24 33.20
N LYS A 186 3.52 14.53 31.98
CA LYS A 186 3.81 15.91 31.56
C LYS A 186 2.58 16.81 31.55
N GLN A 187 1.42 16.30 31.13
CA GLN A 187 0.17 17.06 31.12
C GLN A 187 -0.33 17.39 32.53
N ASN A 188 -0.18 16.46 33.49
CA ASN A 188 -0.58 16.68 34.88
C ASN A 188 0.34 17.65 35.64
N VAL A 189 1.58 17.86 35.19
CA VAL A 189 2.51 18.83 35.79
C VAL A 189 2.28 20.26 35.27
N LEU A 190 1.56 20.41 34.16
CA LEU A 190 1.27 21.70 33.50
C LEU A 190 -0.13 22.26 33.84
N SER A 191 -0.93 21.54 34.64
CA SER A 191 -2.24 21.93 35.16
C SER A 191 -2.18 22.24 36.64
#